data_AF-J3AMJ2-F1
#
_entry.id   AF-J3AMJ2-F1
#
_cell.length_a   1.000
_cell.length_b   1.000
_cell.length_c   1.000
_cell.angle_alpha   90.00
_cell.angle_beta   90.00
_cell.angle_gamma   90.00
#
_symmetry.space_group_name_H-M   'P 1'
#
loop_
_entity.id
_entity.type
_entity.pdbx_description
1 polymer ?
#
loop_
_entity_poly.entity_id
_entity_poly.type
_entity_poly.pdbx_seq_one_letter_code
_entity_poly.pdbx_strand_id
1 'polypeptide(L)'
;MANTPQARKRIRRNDRRAEINTNRVSRIRTFVKKVETALDGGDKAAAAEALKAAQPELARGVARGVLHKNTAARKLSRLTKRVAAL
;
A
#
# COMPACT_ATOMS: atom_id res chain seq x y z
N MET A 1 -6.88 9.16 -30.48
CA MET A 1 -7.94 10.15 -30.17
C MET A 1 -9.20 9.40 -29.75
N ALA A 2 -9.94 9.85 -28.73
CA ALA A 2 -11.18 9.18 -28.30
C ALA A 2 -12.33 9.58 -29.23
N ASN A 3 -12.54 8.75 -30.26
CA ASN A 3 -13.41 9.07 -31.39
C ASN A 3 -14.90 8.75 -31.13
N THR A 4 -15.22 8.10 -30.00
CA THR A 4 -16.61 7.84 -29.59
C THR A 4 -16.93 8.58 -28.28
N PRO A 5 -18.21 8.99 -28.06
CA PRO A 5 -18.63 9.61 -26.79
C PRO A 5 -18.34 8.73 -25.57
N GLN A 6 -18.46 7.41 -25.74
CA GLN A 6 -18.15 6.42 -24.71
C GLN A 6 -16.65 6.42 -24.36
N ALA A 7 -15.76 6.48 -25.35
CA ALA A 7 -14.32 6.56 -25.11
C ALA A 7 -13.93 7.83 -24.33
N ARG A 8 -14.49 8.99 -24.70
CA ARG A 8 -14.27 10.26 -23.96
C ARG A 8 -14.77 10.17 -22.51
N LYS A 9 -15.88 9.48 -22.26
CA LYS A 9 -16.38 9.22 -20.90
C LYS A 9 -15.45 8.28 -20.11
N ARG A 10 -14.89 7.25 -20.77
CA ARG A 10 -13.97 6.30 -20.14
C ARG A 10 -12.67 6.98 -19.69
N ILE A 11 -12.10 7.87 -20.51
CA ILE A 11 -10.90 8.65 -20.16
C ILE A 11 -11.13 9.42 -18.84
N ARG A 12 -12.13 10.30 -18.79
CA ARG A 12 -12.46 11.09 -17.57
C ARG A 12 -12.65 10.22 -16.32
N ARG A 13 -13.29 9.07 -16.47
CA ARG A 13 -13.49 8.12 -15.35
C ARG A 13 -12.17 7.48 -14.91
N ASN A 14 -11.32 7.11 -15.87
CA ASN A 14 -10.05 6.47 -15.59
C ASN A 14 -9.10 7.45 -14.90
N ASP A 15 -9.06 8.71 -15.33
CA ASP A 15 -8.22 9.75 -14.72
C ASP A 15 -8.57 9.95 -13.24
N ARG A 16 -9.86 10.12 -12.93
CA ARG A 16 -10.35 10.21 -11.54
C ARG A 16 -9.99 8.98 -10.71
N ARG A 17 -10.09 7.78 -11.30
CA ARG A 17 -9.72 6.53 -10.60
C ARG A 17 -8.21 6.44 -10.38
N ALA A 18 -7.42 6.86 -11.36
CA ALA A 18 -5.96 6.84 -11.29
C ALA A 18 -5.46 7.75 -10.17
N GLU A 19 -5.99 8.96 -10.05
CA GLU A 19 -5.67 9.90 -8.98
C GLU A 19 -5.96 9.30 -7.58
N ILE A 20 -7.20 8.82 -7.38
CA ILE A 20 -7.62 8.21 -6.10
C ILE A 20 -6.76 6.99 -5.76
N ASN A 21 -6.50 6.11 -6.73
CA ASN A 21 -5.71 4.91 -6.49
C ASN A 21 -4.24 5.24 -6.24
N THR A 22 -3.69 6.26 -6.91
CA THR A 22 -2.32 6.73 -6.66
C THR A 22 -2.16 7.24 -5.23
N ASN A 23 -3.13 8.00 -4.72
CA ASN A 23 -3.15 8.48 -3.32
C ASN A 23 -3.25 7.32 -2.31
N ARG A 24 -4.02 6.28 -2.62
CA ARG A 24 -4.10 5.07 -1.76
C ARG A 24 -2.81 4.27 -1.77
N VAL A 25 -2.22 4.04 -2.94
CA VAL A 25 -0.95 3.30 -3.08
C VAL A 25 0.19 4.05 -2.40
N SER A 26 0.29 5.36 -2.61
CA SER A 26 1.33 6.19 -1.99
C SER A 26 1.25 6.16 -0.47
N ARG A 27 0.05 6.31 0.11
CA ARG A 27 -0.17 6.15 1.56
C ARG A 27 0.36 4.81 2.07
N ILE A 28 0.00 3.69 1.43
CA ILE A 28 0.46 2.36 1.84
C ILE A 28 1.98 2.24 1.73
N ARG A 29 2.59 2.77 0.65
CA ARG A 29 4.06 2.78 0.49
C ARG A 29 4.74 3.56 1.60
N THR A 30 4.17 4.69 2.03
CA THR A 30 4.71 5.49 3.15
C THR A 30 4.72 4.69 4.45
N PHE A 31 3.63 3.98 4.78
CA PHE A 31 3.60 3.13 5.98
C PHE A 31 4.58 1.98 5.90
N VAL A 32 4.71 1.31 4.75
CA VAL A 32 5.72 0.27 4.54
C VAL A 32 7.13 0.83 4.73
N LYS A 33 7.43 2.00 4.16
CA LYS A 33 8.72 2.67 4.31
C LYS A 33 9.03 2.99 5.78
N LYS A 34 8.03 3.43 6.57
CA LYS A 34 8.22 3.68 8.01
C LYS A 34 8.67 2.42 8.77
N VAL A 35 8.11 1.26 8.42
CA VAL A 35 8.56 -0.02 9.01
C VAL A 35 9.99 -0.32 8.58
N GLU A 36 10.29 -0.18 7.29
CA GLU A 36 11.64 -0.41 6.75
C GLU A 36 12.68 0.50 7.41
N THR A 37 12.40 1.79 7.59
CA THR A 37 13.30 2.72 8.27
C THR A 37 13.49 2.38 9.75
N ALA A 38 12.45 1.91 10.44
CA ALA A 38 12.55 1.48 11.83
C ALA A 38 13.39 0.19 11.98
N LEU A 39 13.24 -0.74 11.01
CA LEU A 39 14.06 -1.94 10.92
C LEU A 39 15.54 -1.60 10.71
N ASP A 40 15.83 -0.65 9.81
CA ASP A 40 17.20 -0.24 9.51
C ASP A 40 17.85 0.51 10.70
N GLY A 41 17.03 1.13 11.57
CA GLY A 41 17.48 1.78 12.80
C GLY A 41 17.75 0.84 13.98
N GLY A 42 17.42 -0.45 13.88
CA GLY A 42 17.72 -1.44 14.92
C GLY A 42 16.74 -1.47 16.12
N ASP A 43 15.75 -0.58 16.17
CA ASP A 43 14.79 -0.53 17.28
C ASP A 43 13.60 -1.46 17.03
N LYS A 44 13.60 -2.60 17.74
CA LYS A 44 12.56 -3.62 17.66
C LYS A 44 11.19 -3.12 18.13
N ALA A 45 11.14 -2.26 19.15
CA ALA A 45 9.88 -1.73 19.67
C ALA A 45 9.24 -0.79 18.66
N ALA A 46 10.02 0.17 18.14
CA ALA A 46 9.57 1.09 17.09
C ALA A 46 9.14 0.35 15.81
N ALA A 47 9.89 -0.69 15.40
CA ALA A 47 9.54 -1.49 14.24
C ALA A 47 8.24 -2.29 14.44
N ALA A 48 7.99 -2.82 15.64
CA ALA A 48 6.74 -3.51 15.97
C ALA A 48 5.53 -2.57 15.96
N GLU A 49 5.66 -1.36 16.50
CA GLU A 49 4.60 -0.35 16.46
C GLU A 49 4.31 0.12 15.03
N ALA A 50 5.35 0.41 14.24
CA ALA A 50 5.21 0.75 12.84
C ALA A 50 4.51 -0.36 12.04
N LEU A 51 4.84 -1.63 12.33
CA LEU A 51 4.22 -2.79 11.69
C LEU A 51 2.72 -2.88 12.04
N LYS A 52 2.35 -2.67 13.31
CA LYS A 52 0.94 -2.63 13.74
C LYS A 52 0.17 -1.53 13.01
N ALA A 53 0.77 -0.36 12.79
CA ALA A 53 0.15 0.72 12.03
C ALA A 53 0.04 0.42 10.52
N ALA A 54 0.99 -0.33 9.94
CA ALA A 54 0.99 -0.68 8.52
C ALA A 54 -0.03 -1.78 8.15
N GLN A 55 -0.32 -2.70 9.08
CA GLN A 55 -1.29 -3.80 8.88
C GLN A 55 -2.69 -3.34 8.42
N PRO A 56 -3.38 -2.42 9.12
CA PRO A 56 -4.72 -1.99 8.71
C PRO A 56 -4.73 -1.24 7.37
N GLU A 57 -3.65 -0.53 7.03
CA GLU A 57 -3.53 0.17 5.75
C GLU A 57 -3.37 -0.81 4.57
N LEU A 58 -2.60 -1.88 4.76
CA LEU A 58 -2.52 -2.96 3.77
C LEU A 58 -3.87 -3.67 3.59
N ALA A 59 -4.57 -3.98 4.68
CA ALA A 59 -5.89 -4.59 4.63
C ALA A 59 -6.91 -3.68 3.92
N ARG A 60 -6.88 -2.37 4.21
CA ARG A 60 -7.73 -1.37 3.53
C ARG A 60 -7.40 -1.27 2.03
N GLY A 61 -6.13 -1.38 1.66
CA GLY A 61 -5.69 -1.45 0.26
C GLY A 61 -6.29 -2.63 -0.50
N VAL A 62 -6.37 -3.79 0.14
CA VAL A 62 -7.02 -5.00 -0.40
C VAL A 62 -8.54 -4.81 -0.50
N ALA A 63 -9.18 -4.32 0.56
CA ALA A 63 -10.63 -4.09 0.60
C ALA A 63 -11.11 -3.09 -0.48
N ARG A 64 -10.27 -2.10 -0.83
CA ARG A 64 -10.55 -1.13 -1.90
C ARG A 64 -10.13 -1.60 -3.29
N GLY A 65 -9.60 -2.82 -3.43
CA GLY A 65 -9.18 -3.41 -4.70
C GLY A 65 -7.94 -2.77 -5.32
N VAL A 66 -7.17 -2.01 -4.53
CA VAL A 66 -5.94 -1.33 -5.01
C VAL A 66 -4.73 -2.24 -4.93
N LEU A 67 -4.75 -3.22 -4.02
CA LEU A 67 -3.74 -4.27 -3.91
C LEU A 67 -4.37 -5.65 -3.96
N HIS A 68 -3.69 -6.58 -4.62
CA HIS A 68 -4.08 -7.98 -4.57
C HIS A 68 -3.77 -8.57 -3.17
N LYS A 69 -4.65 -9.46 -2.68
CA LYS A 69 -4.50 -10.12 -1.37
C LYS A 69 -3.13 -10.78 -1.18
N ASN A 70 -2.61 -11.44 -2.23
CA ASN A 70 -1.30 -12.10 -2.18
C ASN A 70 -0.14 -11.10 -2.06
N THR A 71 -0.28 -9.91 -2.66
CA THR A 71 0.75 -8.86 -2.55
C THR A 71 0.79 -8.30 -1.14
N ALA A 72 -0.38 -8.07 -0.53
CA ALA A 72 -0.47 -7.64 0.87
C ALA A 72 0.09 -8.72 1.82
N ALA A 73 -0.32 -9.97 1.65
CA ALA A 73 0.15 -11.10 2.45
C ALA A 73 1.68 -11.29 2.35
N ARG A 74 2.23 -11.20 1.14
CA ARG A 74 3.69 -11.29 0.90
C ARG A 74 4.45 -10.19 1.64
N LYS A 75 3.97 -8.94 1.57
CA LYS A 75 4.59 -7.80 2.26
C LYS A 75 4.54 -7.98 3.77
N LEU A 76 3.37 -8.34 4.29
CA LEU A 76 3.20 -8.57 5.73
C LEU A 76 4.13 -9.68 6.23
N SER A 77 4.15 -10.84 5.56
CA SER A 77 5.00 -11.95 5.93
C SER A 77 6.48 -11.57 5.97
N ARG A 78 6.97 -10.84 4.96
CA ARG A 78 8.38 -10.41 4.90
C ARG A 78 8.73 -9.41 6.01
N LEU A 79 7.88 -8.42 6.25
CA LEU A 79 8.12 -7.42 7.29
C LEU A 79 8.08 -8.04 8.68
N THR A 80 7.08 -8.88 8.96
CA THR A 80 6.99 -9.57 10.26
C THR A 80 8.22 -10.44 10.53
N LYS A 81 8.72 -11.18 9.52
CA LYS A 81 9.95 -11.96 9.66
C LYS A 81 11.17 -11.09 9.96
N ARG A 82 11.30 -9.94 9.30
CA ARG A 82 12.41 -8.99 9.58
C ARG A 82 12.32 -8.39 10.98
N VAL A 83 11.13 -8.00 11.43
CA VAL A 83 10.91 -7.49 12.81
C VAL A 83 11.23 -8.56 13.85
N ALA A 84 10.87 -9.82 13.59
CA ALA A 84 11.15 -10.92 14.51
C ALA A 84 12.64 -11.29 14.62
N ALA A 85 13.40 -11.05 13.55
CA ALA A 85 14.83 -11.35 13.46
C ALA A 85 15.74 -10.25 14.02
N LEU A 86 15.21 -9.04 14.23
CA LEU A 86 15.81 -8.00 15.07
C LEU A 86 15.67 -8.36 16.55
#